data_AF-A0A7A6TSD8-F1
#
_entry.id   AF-A0A7A6TSD8-F1
#
_cell.length_a   1.000
_cell.length_b   1.000
_cell.length_c   1.000
_cell.angle_alpha   90.00
_cell.angle_beta   90.00
_cell.angle_gamma   90.00
#
_symmetry.space_group_name_H-M   'P 1'
#
loop_
_entity.id
_entity.type
_entity.pdbx_description
1 polymer ?
#
loop_
_entity_poly.entity_id
_entity_poly.type
_entity_poly.pdbx_seq_one_letter_code
_entity_poly.pdbx_strand_id
1 'polypeptide(L)'
;PLLPAGGTSATDLAVELNGITYQACRGDFVVRLDGSTCLQLWNKEGRVVRREGDPLEVAQWLQACHDAGMEVRVQINESAAP
;
A
#
# COMPACT_ATOMS: atom_id res chain seq x y z
N PRO A 1 17.62 -9.15 20.03
CA PRO A 1 17.27 -10.06 18.91
C PRO A 1 16.63 -9.25 17.78
N LEU A 2 17.36 -9.07 16.67
CA LEU A 2 16.78 -8.52 15.46
C LEU A 2 15.85 -9.59 14.88
N LEU A 3 14.54 -9.30 14.85
CA LEU A 3 13.57 -10.16 14.16
C LEU A 3 14.08 -10.35 12.73
N PRO A 4 14.04 -11.57 12.16
CA PRO A 4 14.30 -11.71 10.74
C PRO A 4 13.28 -10.81 10.04
N ALA A 5 13.76 -9.90 9.18
CA ALA A 5 12.89 -9.21 8.24
C ALA A 5 12.10 -10.32 7.57
N GLY A 6 10.78 -10.33 7.79
CA GLY A 6 9.86 -11.30 7.23
C GLY A 6 9.74 -11.08 5.73
N GLY A 7 10.85 -11.20 5.01
CA GLY A 7 10.91 -11.30 3.57
C GLY A 7 10.46 -12.70 3.20
N THR A 8 9.19 -13.01 3.43
CA THR A 8 8.47 -13.80 2.42
C THR A 8 8.75 -13.08 1.11
N SER A 9 9.36 -13.79 0.15
CA SER A 9 9.69 -13.27 -1.18
C SER A 9 8.44 -12.69 -1.83
N ALA A 10 8.14 -11.44 -1.52
CA ALA A 10 6.91 -10.78 -1.90
C ALA A 10 6.97 -10.62 -3.41
N THR A 11 6.01 -11.20 -4.11
CA THR A 11 5.92 -11.06 -5.56
C THR A 11 5.11 -9.82 -5.85
N ASP A 12 5.59 -8.96 -6.74
CA ASP A 12 4.78 -7.84 -7.22
C ASP A 12 3.61 -8.38 -8.04
N LEU A 13 2.42 -7.92 -7.70
CA LEU A 13 1.17 -8.21 -8.38
C LEU A 13 0.69 -6.94 -9.10
N ALA A 14 -0.07 -7.13 -10.17
CA ALA A 14 -0.68 -6.02 -10.90
C ALA A 14 -1.98 -5.59 -10.19
N VAL A 15 -2.16 -4.29 -9.95
CA VAL A 15 -3.43 -3.70 -9.50
C VAL A 15 -3.78 -2.50 -10.37
N GLU A 16 -5.03 -2.39 -10.79
CA GLU A 16 -5.53 -1.23 -11.53
C GLU A 16 -6.24 -0.27 -10.58
N LEU A 17 -5.73 0.96 -10.48
CA LEU A 17 -6.34 2.04 -9.71
C LEU A 17 -6.66 3.20 -10.64
N ASN A 18 -7.94 3.55 -10.77
CA ASN A 18 -8.44 4.62 -11.66
C ASN A 18 -7.88 4.55 -13.09
N GLY A 19 -7.82 3.35 -13.68
CA GLY A 19 -7.30 3.13 -15.03
C GLY A 19 -5.76 3.13 -15.16
N ILE A 20 -5.03 3.20 -14.05
CA ILE A 20 -3.56 3.09 -14.05
C ILE A 20 -3.17 1.77 -13.39
N THR A 21 -2.38 0.96 -14.08
CA THR A 21 -1.83 -0.29 -13.52
C THR A 21 -0.55 -0.03 -12.73
N TYR A 22 -0.49 -0.55 -11.51
CA TYR A 22 0.67 -0.53 -10.64
C TYR A 22 1.19 -1.95 -10.41
N GLN A 23 2.49 -2.06 -10.14
CA GLN A 23 3.14 -3.30 -9.70
C GLN A 23 3.55 -3.13 -8.25
N ALA A 24 2.93 -3.89 -7.35
CA ALA A 24 3.12 -3.77 -5.91
C ALA A 24 2.91 -5.12 -5.22
N CYS A 25 3.51 -5.33 -4.06
CA CYS A 25 3.26 -6.49 -3.22
C CYS A 25 2.42 -6.16 -1.99
N ARG A 26 2.30 -4.87 -1.62
CA ARG A 26 1.51 -4.41 -0.48
C ARG A 26 0.86 -3.05 -0.73
N GLY A 27 -0.37 -2.87 -0.25
CA GLY A 27 -1.05 -1.57 -0.16
C GLY A 27 -1.31 -1.17 1.30
N ASP A 28 -0.88 0.02 1.70
CA ASP A 28 -1.17 0.57 3.03
C ASP A 28 -2.11 1.77 2.91
N PHE A 29 -3.27 1.71 3.56
CA PHE A 29 -4.12 2.88 3.80
C PHE A 29 -3.48 3.70 4.91
N VAL A 30 -3.12 4.94 4.61
CA VAL A 30 -2.52 5.86 5.57
C VAL A 30 -3.51 6.94 5.97
N VAL A 31 -3.80 7.03 7.26
CA VAL A 31 -4.47 8.20 7.85
C VAL A 31 -3.39 9.12 8.41
N ARG A 32 -3.30 10.35 7.90
CA ARG A 32 -2.35 11.35 8.38
C ARG A 32 -2.96 12.20 9.49
N LEU A 33 -2.09 12.75 10.34
CA LEU A 33 -2.52 13.64 11.43
C LEU A 33 -3.12 14.97 10.94
N ASP A 34 -2.82 15.38 9.71
CA ASP A 34 -3.44 16.55 9.08
C ASP A 34 -4.86 16.27 8.55
N GLY A 35 -5.37 15.04 8.73
CA GLY A 35 -6.70 14.60 8.30
C GLY A 35 -6.75 14.13 6.84
N SER A 36 -5.65 14.22 6.09
CA SER A 36 -5.58 13.67 4.74
C SER A 36 -5.35 12.15 4.76
N THR A 37 -5.65 11.52 3.63
CA THR A 37 -5.45 10.08 3.42
C THR A 37 -4.69 9.81 2.14
N CYS A 38 -3.91 8.72 2.14
CA CYS A 38 -3.29 8.23 0.92
C CYS A 38 -3.19 6.71 0.93
N LEU A 39 -3.03 6.13 -0.26
CA LEU A 39 -2.57 4.77 -0.42
C LEU A 39 -1.06 4.77 -0.65
N GLN A 40 -0.33 3.98 0.13
CA GLN A 40 1.07 3.63 -0.15
C GLN A 40 1.15 2.25 -0.79
N LEU A 41 1.57 2.19 -2.04
CA LEU A 41 1.86 0.95 -2.76
C LEU A 41 3.33 0.63 -2.66
N TRP A 42 3.67 -0.49 -2.02
CA TRP A 42 5.04 -0.97 -1.88
C TRP A 42 5.31 -2.07 -2.87
N ASN A 43 6.43 -1.98 -3.59
CA ASN A 43 6.94 -3.09 -4.38
C ASN A 43 7.92 -3.95 -3.55
N LYS A 44 8.29 -5.10 -4.10
CA LYS A 44 9.23 -6.04 -3.46
C LYS A 44 10.63 -5.46 -3.22
N GLU A 45 11.00 -4.41 -3.94
CA GLU A 45 12.26 -3.68 -3.74
C GLU A 45 12.18 -2.67 -2.58
N GLY A 46 11.03 -2.55 -1.92
CA GLY A 46 10.78 -1.58 -0.85
C GLY A 46 10.58 -0.15 -1.36
N ARG A 47 10.31 0.05 -2.66
CA ARG A 47 9.93 1.37 -3.20
C ARG A 47 8.45 1.60 -2.97
N VAL A 48 8.11 2.82 -2.61
CA VAL A 48 6.73 3.25 -2.34
C VAL A 48 6.24 4.26 -3.37
N VAL A 49 5.05 4.03 -3.91
CA VAL A 49 4.27 5.02 -4.66
C VAL A 49 3.09 5.47 -3.81
N ARG A 50 2.85 6.79 -3.76
CA ARG A 50 1.75 7.39 -3.00
C ARG A 50 0.64 7.83 -3.95
N ARG A 51 -0.60 7.52 -3.57
CA ARG A 51 -1.81 8.01 -4.22
C ARG A 51 -2.65 8.76 -3.21
N GLU A 52 -2.70 10.08 -3.37
CA GLU A 52 -3.59 10.94 -2.59
C GLU A 52 -5.02 10.76 -3.07
N GLY A 53 -5.96 10.70 -2.13
CA GLY A 53 -7.39 10.56 -2.39
C GLY A 53 -8.17 10.80 -1.10
N ASP A 54 -9.48 11.02 -1.22
CA ASP A 54 -10.33 11.06 -0.04
C ASP A 54 -10.45 9.66 0.62
N PRO A 55 -10.95 9.56 1.87
CA PRO A 55 -10.98 8.28 2.57
C PRO A 55 -11.77 7.18 1.86
N LEU A 56 -12.81 7.53 1.09
CA LEU A 56 -13.60 6.54 0.35
C LEU A 56 -12.82 6.04 -0.87
N GLU A 57 -12.21 6.95 -1.62
CA GLU A 57 -11.39 6.61 -2.78
C GLU A 57 -10.19 5.74 -2.37
N VAL A 58 -9.49 6.11 -1.30
CA VAL A 58 -8.36 5.33 -0.77
C VAL A 58 -8.81 3.95 -0.27
N ALA A 59 -9.98 3.85 0.37
CA ALA A 59 -10.54 2.55 0.79
C ALA A 59 -10.87 1.65 -0.41
N GLN A 60 -11.41 2.22 -1.50
CA GLN A 60 -11.70 1.48 -2.73
C GLN A 60 -10.41 0.96 -3.38
N TRP A 61 -9.35 1.76 -3.41
CA TRP A 61 -8.06 1.29 -3.91
C TRP A 61 -7.43 0.23 -3.02
N LEU A 62 -7.56 0.35 -1.70
CA LEU A 62 -7.11 -0.70 -0.76
C LEU A 62 -7.85 -2.01 -1.02
N GLN A 63 -9.16 -1.95 -1.25
CA GLN A 63 -9.96 -3.12 -1.64
C GLN A 63 -9.45 -3.74 -2.94
N ALA A 64 -9.15 -2.93 -3.97
CA ALA A 64 -8.58 -3.43 -5.22
C ALA A 64 -7.23 -4.13 -5.02
N CYS A 65 -6.39 -3.65 -4.08
CA CYS A 65 -5.15 -4.33 -3.71
C CYS A 65 -5.42 -5.70 -3.07
N HIS A 66 -6.38 -5.77 -2.15
CA HIS A 66 -6.79 -7.02 -1.52
C HIS A 66 -7.33 -8.02 -2.56
N ASP A 67 -8.18 -7.57 -3.47
CA ASP A 67 -8.77 -8.42 -4.52
C ASP A 67 -7.72 -8.92 -5.52
N ALA A 68 -6.65 -8.15 -5.73
CA ALA A 68 -5.47 -8.57 -6.49
C ALA A 68 -4.59 -9.59 -5.75
N GLY A 69 -4.88 -9.89 -4.47
CA GLY A 69 -4.13 -10.82 -3.63
C GLY A 69 -2.90 -10.22 -2.93
N MET A 70 -2.80 -8.89 -2.89
CA MET A 70 -1.73 -8.20 -2.18
C MET A 70 -1.96 -8.20 -0.67
N GLU A 71 -0.88 -8.08 0.10
CA GLU A 71 -1.02 -7.73 1.51
C GLU A 71 -1.63 -6.33 1.63
N VAL A 72 -2.57 -6.13 2.55
CA VAL A 72 -3.16 -4.83 2.84
C VAL A 72 -3.07 -4.49 4.32
N ARG A 73 -2.79 -3.22 4.63
CA ARG A 73 -2.73 -2.72 6.00
C ARG A 73 -3.40 -1.35 6.12
N VAL A 74 -3.73 -0.98 7.36
CA VAL A 74 -4.15 0.37 7.73
C VAL A 74 -3.16 0.90 8.76
N GLN A 75 -2.66 2.11 8.56
CA GLN A 75 -1.70 2.75 9.46
C GLN A 75 -2.06 4.21 9.76
N ILE A 76 -1.64 4.66 10.93
CA ILE A 76 -1.66 6.08 11.32
C ILE A 76 -0.25 6.63 11.11
N ASN A 77 -0.16 7.78 10.44
CA ASN A 77 1.07 8.39 9.92
C ASN A 77 1.76 7.60 8.81
N GLU A 78 2.50 8.32 7.96
CA GLU A 78 3.29 7.70 6.92
C GLU A 78 4.48 6.94 7.50
N SER A 79 4.62 5.67 7.15
CA SER A 79 5.88 4.95 7.31
C SER A 79 6.79 5.22 6.10
N ALA A 80 8.07 5.46 6.37
CA ALA A 80 9.14 5.41 5.37
C ALA A 80 9.86 4.04 5.36
N ALA A 81 9.51 3.16 6.29
CA ALA A 81 10.03 1.81 6.39
C ALA A 81 9.02 0.82 5.77
N PRO A 82 9.47 -0.12 4.91
CA PRO A 82 8.67 -1.25 4.46
C PRO A 82 8.16 -2.07 5.65
#